data_AF-A0A661QH13-F1
#
_entry.id   AF-A0A661QH13-F1
#
_cell.length_a   1.000
_cell.length_b   1.000
_cell.length_c   1.000
_cell.angle_alpha   90.00
_cell.angle_beta   90.00
_cell.angle_gamma   90.00
#
_symmetry.space_group_name_H-M   'P 1'
#
loop_
_entity.id
_entity.type
_entity.pdbx_description
1 polymer ?
#
loop_
_entity_poly.entity_id
_entity_poly.type
_entity_poly.pdbx_seq_one_letter_code
_entity_poly.pdbx_strand_id
1 'polypeptide(L)'
;VHQQFVEVVSEGRHMPIDRLQPFIDGRIFTGRQAKEIGLIDELGTLNDAVKYAAKVAGIDEDSDLVYPEPEKISLIDRYLQGAASRYLGINLTEKHIIGPQYFWNGY
;
A
#
# COMPACT_ATOMS: atom_id res chain seq x y z
N VAL A 1 8.76 1.92 -17.11
CA VAL A 1 8.57 1.53 -15.69
C VAL A 1 9.66 2.08 -14.78
N HIS A 2 10.96 1.78 -15.01
CA HIS A 2 12.06 2.31 -14.16
C HIS A 2 12.07 3.85 -14.07
N GLN A 3 12.04 4.55 -15.20
CA GLN A 3 12.11 6.00 -15.23
C GLN A 3 10.92 6.68 -14.55
N GLN A 4 9.71 6.15 -14.75
CA GLN A 4 8.50 6.61 -14.07
C GLN A 4 8.62 6.49 -12.54
N PHE A 5 9.25 5.43 -12.03
CA PHE A 5 9.52 5.30 -10.59
C PHE A 5 10.48 6.37 -10.09
N VAL A 6 11.56 6.64 -10.83
CA VAL A 6 12.54 7.68 -10.47
C VAL A 6 11.89 9.06 -10.42
N GLU A 7 11.06 9.38 -11.42
CA GLU A 7 10.32 10.65 -11.49
C GLU A 7 9.38 10.82 -10.28
N VAL A 8 8.57 9.80 -9.96
CA VAL A 8 7.65 9.84 -8.80
C VAL A 8 8.41 10.05 -7.48
N VAL A 9 9.55 9.38 -7.29
CA VAL A 9 10.36 9.54 -6.07
C VAL A 9 11.02 10.92 -6.01
N SER A 10 11.53 11.41 -7.14
CA SER A 10 12.12 12.76 -7.27
C SER A 10 11.11 13.84 -6.88
N GLU A 11 9.91 13.78 -7.43
CA GLU A 11 8.82 14.71 -7.12
C GLU A 11 8.39 14.58 -5.65
N GLY A 12 8.11 13.37 -5.18
CA GLY A 12 7.62 13.14 -3.82
C GLY A 12 8.62 13.54 -2.72
N ARG A 13 9.93 13.37 -2.97
CA ARG A 13 11.00 13.73 -2.01
C ARG A 13 11.61 15.11 -2.26
N HIS A 14 11.14 15.83 -3.28
CA HIS A 14 11.75 17.09 -3.74
C HIS A 14 13.27 16.97 -3.91
N MET A 15 13.73 15.82 -4.43
CA MET A 15 15.14 15.48 -4.55
C MET A 15 15.54 15.40 -6.03
N PRO A 16 16.58 16.13 -6.48
CA PRO A 16 17.03 16.07 -7.87
C PRO A 16 17.36 14.63 -8.30
N ILE A 17 17.01 14.27 -9.53
CA ILE A 17 17.29 12.95 -10.12
C ILE A 17 18.77 12.61 -10.01
N ASP A 18 19.68 13.57 -10.25
CA ASP A 18 21.13 13.37 -10.15
C ASP A 18 21.57 12.92 -8.75
N ARG A 19 20.89 13.39 -7.70
CA ARG A 19 21.15 12.99 -6.31
C ARG A 19 20.54 11.62 -6.00
N LEU A 20 19.42 11.27 -6.63
CA LEU A 20 18.77 9.97 -6.46
C LEU A 20 19.46 8.84 -7.23
N GLN A 21 20.02 9.13 -8.41
CA GLN A 21 20.57 8.16 -9.35
C GLN A 21 21.53 7.13 -8.70
N PRO A 22 22.44 7.50 -7.78
CA PRO A 22 23.33 6.55 -7.14
C PRO A 22 22.63 5.53 -6.23
N PHE A 23 21.40 5.84 -5.78
CA PHE A 23 20.60 5.03 -4.85
C PHE A 23 19.55 4.15 -5.55
N ILE A 24 19.33 4.34 -6.85
CA ILE A 24 18.35 3.58 -7.64
C ILE A 24 19.06 2.48 -8.44
N ASP A 25 19.60 1.51 -7.72
CA ASP A 25 20.22 0.29 -8.28
C ASP A 25 19.52 -1.00 -7.84
N GLY A 26 18.41 -0.87 -7.09
CA GLY A 26 17.62 -1.99 -6.58
C GLY A 26 18.12 -2.58 -5.25
N ARG A 27 19.12 -1.98 -4.60
CA ARG A 27 19.57 -2.45 -3.28
C ARG A 27 18.55 -2.15 -2.17
N ILE A 28 18.56 -3.01 -1.16
CA ILE A 28 17.72 -2.86 0.02
C ILE A 28 18.40 -1.92 1.01
N PHE A 29 17.65 -0.97 1.56
CA PHE A 29 18.09 -0.10 2.62
C PHE A 29 17.38 -0.44 3.93
N THR A 30 18.11 -0.39 5.03
CA THR A 30 17.49 -0.32 6.36
C THR A 30 16.80 1.02 6.53
N GLY A 31 15.82 1.11 7.45
CA GLY A 31 15.17 2.39 7.73
C GLY A 31 16.14 3.51 8.10
N ARG A 32 17.23 3.21 8.84
CA ARG A 32 18.24 4.20 9.22
C ARG A 32 18.97 4.75 8.01
N GLN A 33 19.42 3.86 7.12
CA GLN A 33 20.07 4.26 5.88
C GLN A 33 19.12 5.08 5.00
N ALA A 34 17.86 4.64 4.87
CA ALA A 34 16.84 5.36 4.10
C ALA A 34 16.60 6.79 4.64
N LYS A 35 16.65 6.96 5.98
CA LYS A 35 16.54 8.29 6.62
C LYS A 35 17.76 9.15 6.33
N GLU A 36 18.97 8.60 6.43
CA GLU A 36 20.23 9.31 6.16
C GLU A 36 20.30 9.86 4.73
N ILE A 37 19.84 9.08 3.75
CA ILE A 37 19.81 9.49 2.34
C ILE A 37 18.55 10.29 1.97
N GLY A 38 17.62 10.46 2.90
CA GLY A 38 16.42 11.28 2.73
C GLY A 38 15.27 10.63 1.95
N LEU A 39 15.23 9.30 1.85
CA LEU A 39 14.10 8.55 1.27
C LEU A 39 12.90 8.44 2.22
N ILE A 40 13.11 8.55 3.53
CA ILE A 40 12.05 8.62 4.55
C ILE A 40 12.28 9.82 5.47
N ASP A 41 11.23 10.29 6.12
CA ASP A 41 11.30 11.44 7.02
C ASP A 41 11.72 11.04 8.43
N GLU A 42 11.08 10.01 8.97
CA GLU A 42 11.28 9.59 10.35
C GLU A 42 11.31 8.07 10.52
N LEU A 43 11.88 7.64 11.64
CA LEU A 43 11.85 6.26 12.09
C LEU A 43 10.78 6.18 13.18
N GLY A 44 9.88 5.22 13.06
CA GLY A 44 8.81 5.02 14.02
C GLY A 44 8.08 3.72 13.78
N THR A 45 7.07 3.52 14.61
CA THR A 45 6.11 2.43 14.56
C THR A 45 4.84 2.86 13.82
N LEU A 46 3.92 1.92 13.61
CA LEU A 46 2.60 2.25 13.08
C LEU A 46 1.87 3.29 13.95
N ASN A 47 1.98 3.18 15.27
CA ASN A 47 1.34 4.12 16.20
C ASN A 47 1.88 5.54 16.02
N ASP A 48 3.18 5.69 15.75
CA ASP A 48 3.78 7.01 15.50
C ASP A 48 3.22 7.61 14.19
N ALA A 49 3.05 6.78 13.16
CA ALA A 49 2.45 7.21 11.89
C ALA A 49 0.97 7.61 12.05
N VAL A 50 0.20 6.88 12.86
CA VAL A 50 -1.20 7.20 13.16
C VAL A 50 -1.32 8.54 13.90
N LYS A 51 -0.52 8.74 14.95
CA LYS A 51 -0.49 10.00 15.69
C LYS A 51 -0.08 11.17 14.83
N TYR A 52 0.93 10.97 13.98
CA TYR A 52 1.35 11.98 13.00
C TYR A 52 0.21 12.33 12.04
N ALA A 53 -0.50 11.33 11.49
CA ALA A 53 -1.63 11.55 10.60
C ALA A 53 -2.78 12.29 11.31
N ALA A 54 -3.11 11.91 12.55
CA ALA A 54 -4.10 12.59 13.38
C ALA A 54 -3.76 14.07 13.59
N LYS A 55 -2.50 14.34 13.94
CA LYS A 55 -1.97 15.71 14.11
C LYS A 55 -2.06 16.54 12.82
N VAL A 56 -1.70 15.97 11.67
CA VAL A 56 -1.80 16.65 10.37
C VAL A 56 -3.26 16.90 9.97
N ALA A 57 -4.17 15.99 10.32
CA ALA A 57 -5.59 16.14 10.08
C ALA A 57 -6.31 17.07 11.08
N GLY A 58 -5.64 17.46 12.18
CA GLY A 58 -6.21 18.32 13.23
C GLY A 58 -7.25 17.60 14.09
N ILE A 59 -7.14 16.28 14.24
CA ILE A 59 -8.00 15.46 15.10
C ILE A 59 -7.25 14.97 16.34
N ASP A 60 -7.97 14.33 17.26
CA ASP A 60 -7.38 13.75 18.46
C ASP A 60 -6.39 12.62 18.10
N GLU A 61 -5.18 12.70 18.69
CA GLU A 61 -4.11 11.72 18.49
C GLU A 61 -4.46 10.35 19.08
N ASP A 62 -5.38 10.30 20.04
CA ASP A 62 -5.87 9.07 20.68
C ASP A 62 -7.18 8.57 20.06
N SER A 63 -7.53 9.02 18.85
CA SER A 63 -8.71 8.56 18.12
C SER A 63 -8.63 7.07 17.72
N ASP A 64 -9.78 6.40 17.76
CA ASP A 64 -9.87 4.97 17.44
C ASP A 64 -9.60 4.70 15.95
N LEU A 65 -8.77 3.70 15.68
CA LEU A 65 -8.53 3.22 14.32
C LEU A 65 -9.73 2.46 13.79
N VAL A 66 -10.33 2.97 12.71
CA VAL A 66 -11.38 2.28 11.98
C VAL A 66 -10.78 1.50 10.82
N TYR A 67 -10.95 0.18 10.85
CA TYR A 67 -10.55 -0.70 9.76
C TYR A 67 -11.74 -0.96 8.83
N PRO A 68 -11.53 -1.02 7.50
CA PRO A 68 -12.60 -1.36 6.58
C PRO A 68 -13.12 -2.77 6.89
N GLU A 69 -14.43 -2.96 6.84
CA GLU A 69 -15.00 -4.30 6.96
C GLU A 69 -14.47 -5.20 5.84
N PRO A 70 -14.08 -6.45 6.14
CA PRO A 70 -13.66 -7.37 5.10
C PRO A 70 -14.79 -7.57 4.10
N GLU A 71 -14.49 -7.58 2.80
CA GLU A 71 -15.48 -7.88 1.75
C GLU A 71 -16.11 -9.26 2.00
N LYS A 72 -17.32 -9.29 2.54
CA LYS A 72 -18.09 -10.53 2.67
C LYS A 72 -18.79 -10.78 1.34
N ILE A 73 -18.28 -11.75 0.57
CA ILE A 73 -19.01 -12.27 -0.58
C ILE A 73 -20.34 -12.84 -0.05
N SER A 74 -21.47 -12.32 -0.54
CA SER A 74 -22.79 -12.76 -0.12
C SER A 74 -22.94 -14.26 -0.37
N LEU A 75 -23.65 -14.96 0.53
CA LEU A 75 -23.94 -16.39 0.37
C LEU A 75 -24.70 -16.67 -0.94
N ILE A 76 -25.51 -15.70 -1.39
CA ILE A 76 -26.25 -15.75 -2.65
C ILE A 76 -25.27 -15.66 -3.83
N ASP A 77 -24.31 -14.73 -3.78
CA ASP A 77 -23.29 -14.58 -4.82
C ASP A 77 -22.43 -15.85 -4.95
N ARG A 78 -22.07 -16.45 -3.81
CA ARG A 78 -21.35 -17.73 -3.78
C ARG A 78 -22.16 -18.86 -4.41
N TYR A 79 -23.46 -18.91 -4.16
CA TYR A 79 -24.35 -19.91 -4.74
C TYR A 79 -24.55 -19.68 -6.25
N LEU A 80 -24.80 -18.44 -6.66
CA LEU A 80 -24.97 -18.06 -8.07
C LEU A 80 -23.69 -18.32 -8.88
N GLN A 81 -22.52 -18.01 -8.33
CA GLN A 81 -21.23 -18.37 -8.92
C GLN A 81 -21.10 -19.89 -9.08
N GLY A 82 -21.40 -20.66 -8.03
CA GLY A 82 -21.34 -22.12 -8.08
C GLY A 82 -22.35 -22.76 -9.05
N ALA A 83 -23.50 -22.12 -9.30
CA ALA A 83 -24.48 -22.55 -10.29
C ALA A 83 -24.04 -22.18 -11.71
N ALA A 84 -23.61 -20.93 -11.93
CA ALA A 84 -23.15 -20.43 -13.21
C ALA A 84 -21.89 -21.15 -13.70
N SER A 85 -20.91 -21.43 -12.82
CA SER A 85 -19.72 -22.20 -13.18
C SER A 85 -20.02 -23.65 -13.57
N ARG A 86 -21.02 -24.28 -12.95
CA ARG A 86 -21.47 -25.63 -13.35
C ARG A 86 -22.19 -25.64 -14.70
N TYR A 87 -22.91 -24.57 -15.03
CA TYR A 87 -23.72 -24.49 -16.25
C TYR A 87 -22.92 -24.00 -17.47
N LEU A 88 -22.03 -23.03 -17.28
CA LEU A 88 -21.26 -22.41 -18.36
C LEU A 88 -19.85 -23.03 -18.53
N GLY A 89 -19.41 -23.88 -17.61
CA GLY A 89 -18.08 -24.53 -17.69
C GLY A 89 -16.89 -23.58 -17.48
N ILE A 90 -17.15 -22.32 -17.12
CA ILE A 90 -16.15 -21.29 -16.85
C ILE A 90 -16.00 -21.09 -15.34
N ASN A 91 -14.75 -21.06 -14.88
CA ASN A 91 -14.41 -20.83 -13.48
C ASN A 91 -14.56 -19.33 -13.18
N LEU A 92 -15.70 -18.93 -12.61
CA LEU A 92 -15.99 -17.54 -12.24
C LEU A 92 -15.26 -17.11 -10.95
N THR A 93 -14.46 -18.02 -10.40
CA THR A 93 -13.73 -17.89 -9.13
C THR A 93 -12.47 -17.03 -9.26
N GLU A 94 -11.96 -16.82 -10.47
CA GLU A 94 -10.83 -15.91 -10.68
C GLU A 94 -11.31 -14.47 -10.69
N LYS A 95 -11.38 -13.88 -9.49
CA LYS A 95 -11.29 -12.43 -9.33
C LYS A 95 -9.87 -12.05 -9.78
N HIS A 96 -9.68 -11.79 -11.07
CA HIS A 96 -8.51 -11.05 -11.53
C HIS A 96 -8.59 -9.68 -10.86
N ILE A 97 -7.90 -9.51 -9.74
CA ILE A 97 -7.75 -8.20 -9.10
C ILE A 97 -6.82 -7.41 -10.01
N ILE A 98 -7.38 -6.72 -11.00
CA ILE A 98 -6.65 -5.79 -11.86
C ILE A 98 -6.57 -4.48 -11.07
N GLY A 99 -5.55 -4.36 -10.21
CA GLY A 99 -5.32 -3.18 -9.37
C GLY A 99 -4.22 -3.41 -8.32
N PRO A 100 -3.68 -2.34 -7.71
CA PRO A 100 -2.69 -2.46 -6.65
C PRO A 100 -3.24 -3.26 -5.46
N GLN A 101 -2.53 -4.31 -5.07
CA GLN A 101 -2.91 -5.19 -3.96
C GLN A 101 -2.14 -4.79 -2.70
N TYR A 102 -2.86 -4.55 -1.61
CA TYR A 102 -2.29 -4.33 -0.29
C TYR A 102 -2.22 -5.66 0.45
N PHE A 103 -1.01 -6.20 0.59
CA PHE A 103 -0.75 -7.49 1.28
C PHE A 103 -0.48 -7.34 2.79
N TRP A 104 -0.64 -6.14 3.34
CA TRP A 104 -0.42 -5.91 4.76
C TRP A 104 -1.63 -6.44 5.55
N ASN A 105 -1.38 -7.45 6.38
CA ASN A 105 -2.38 -8.21 7.13
C ASN A 105 -2.64 -7.66 8.54
N GLY A 106 -2.01 -6.55 8.93
CA GLY A 106 -2.38 -5.84 10.15
C GLY A 106 -1.80 -6.36 11.46
N TYR A 107 -0.87 -7.32 11.43
CA TYR A 107 -0.30 -7.96 12.63
C TYR A 107 1.23 -8.01 12.59
#